data_AF-A0A6H9XQM8-F1
#
_entry.id   AF-A0A6H9XQM8-F1
#
_cell.length_a   1.000
_cell.length_b   1.000
_cell.length_c   1.000
_cell.angle_alpha   90.00
_cell.angle_beta   90.00
_cell.angle_gamma   90.00
#
_symmetry.space_group_name_H-M   'P 1'
#
loop_
_entity.id
_entity.type
_entity.pdbx_description
1 polymer ?
#
loop_
_entity_poly.entity_id
_entity_poly.type
_entity_poly.pdbx_seq_one_letter_code
_entity_poly.pdbx_strand_id
1 'polypeptide(L)' 'MYTRENAPLTPEQRKHLDNVLANSRIEGYEITDQMIDDAIRIILGEKTSDEIRDEILQRYGVTPETTPDT' A
#
# COMPACT_ATOMS: atom_id res chain seq x y z
N MET A 1 12.68 -1.21 -4.04
CA MET A 1 11.40 -1.84 -3.74
C MET A 1 11.57 -2.57 -2.43
N TYR A 2 10.76 -2.20 -1.45
CA TYR A 2 10.71 -2.89 -0.18
C TYR A 2 9.95 -4.20 -0.33
N THR A 3 10.43 -5.21 0.37
CA THR A 3 9.70 -6.44 0.64
C THR A 3 9.44 -6.51 2.13
N ARG A 4 8.56 -7.42 2.53
CA ARG A 4 8.33 -7.69 3.95
C ARG A 4 9.65 -7.99 4.66
N GLU A 5 10.58 -8.71 4.05
CA GLU A 5 11.82 -9.18 4.66
C GLU A 5 12.90 -8.09 4.73
N ASN A 6 13.01 -7.24 3.71
CA ASN A 6 14.13 -6.29 3.59
C ASN A 6 13.84 -4.91 4.21
N ALA A 7 12.56 -4.61 4.49
CA ALA A 7 12.17 -3.27 4.90
C ALA A 7 12.73 -2.91 6.29
N PRO A 8 13.21 -1.65 6.47
CA PRO A 8 13.77 -1.17 7.73
C PRO A 8 12.67 -0.82 8.75
N LEU A 9 11.70 -1.71 8.94
CA LEU A 9 10.60 -1.55 9.88
C LEU A 9 11.02 -1.92 11.30
N THR A 10 10.57 -1.13 12.27
CA THR A 10 10.59 -1.55 13.68
C THR A 10 9.72 -2.80 13.89
N PRO A 11 9.90 -3.56 14.99
CA PRO A 11 9.03 -4.70 15.28
C PRO A 11 7.54 -4.36 15.33
N GLU A 12 7.20 -3.17 15.86
CA GLU A 12 5.82 -2.69 15.93
C GLU A 12 5.25 -2.37 14.55
N GLN A 13 6.01 -1.66 13.71
CA GLN A 13 5.63 -1.36 12.33
C GLN A 13 5.47 -2.64 11.50
N ARG A 14 6.34 -3.63 11.71
CA ARG A 14 6.26 -4.94 11.06
C ARG A 14 5.00 -5.69 11.45
N LYS A 15 4.64 -5.66 12.75
CA LYS A 15 3.38 -6.23 13.23
C LYS A 15 2.17 -5.51 12.63
N HIS A 16 2.23 -4.18 12.51
CA HIS A 16 1.18 -3.41 11.88
C HIS A 16 0.99 -3.80 10.40
N LEU A 17 2.09 -3.89 9.64
CA LEU A 17 2.06 -4.40 8.26
C LEU A 17 1.45 -5.80 8.21
N ASP A 18 1.91 -6.73 9.04
CA ASP A 18 1.41 -8.11 9.07
C ASP A 18 -0.09 -8.18 9.33
N ASN A 19 -0.62 -7.35 10.22
CA ASN A 19 -2.06 -7.26 10.49
C ASN A 19 -2.84 -6.75 9.28
N VAL A 20 -2.34 -5.71 8.60
CA VAL A 20 -2.98 -5.17 7.38
C VAL A 20 -3.04 -6.26 6.31
N LEU A 21 -1.92 -6.93 6.04
CA LEU A 21 -1.86 -8.00 5.03
C LEU A 21 -2.74 -9.19 5.40
N ALA A 22 -2.82 -9.55 6.68
CA ALA A 22 -3.69 -10.62 7.15
C ALA A 22 -5.18 -10.26 6.97
N ASN A 23 -5.58 -9.05 7.33
CA ASN A 23 -6.96 -8.58 7.17
C ASN A 23 -7.39 -8.60 5.70
N SER A 24 -6.56 -8.07 4.81
CA SER A 24 -6.89 -8.05 3.38
C SER A 24 -6.98 -9.46 2.78
N ARG A 25 -6.16 -10.42 3.24
CA ARG A 25 -6.30 -11.84 2.85
C ARG A 25 -7.57 -12.49 3.36
N ILE A 26 -8.00 -12.16 4.59
CA ILE A 26 -9.26 -12.64 5.16
C ILE A 26 -10.45 -12.15 4.32
N GLU A 27 -10.37 -10.92 3.82
CA GLU A 27 -11.37 -10.32 2.92
C GLU A 27 -11.30 -10.88 1.48
N GLY A 28 -10.35 -11.77 1.20
CA GLY A 28 -10.19 -12.43 -0.10
C GLY A 28 -9.46 -11.60 -1.15
N TYR A 29 -8.82 -10.49 -0.75
CA TYR A 29 -8.02 -9.70 -1.68
C TYR A 29 -6.69 -10.36 -1.99
N GLU A 30 -6.33 -10.37 -3.26
CA GLU A 30 -4.98 -10.72 -3.70
C GLU A 30 -4.00 -9.63 -3.29
N ILE A 31 -2.92 -10.03 -2.60
CA ILE A 31 -1.88 -9.12 -2.14
C ILE A 31 -0.68 -9.26 -3.05
N THR A 32 -0.45 -8.23 -3.86
CA THR A 32 0.71 -8.15 -4.76
C THR A 32 1.94 -7.60 -4.03
N ASP A 33 3.13 -7.87 -4.56
CA ASP A 33 4.39 -7.32 -4.03
C ASP A 33 4.39 -5.78 -4.05
N GLN A 34 3.71 -5.16 -5.02
CA GLN A 34 3.60 -3.71 -5.10
C GLN A 34 2.74 -3.16 -3.96
N MET A 35 1.65 -3.83 -3.57
CA MET A 35 0.84 -3.41 -2.42
C MET A 35 1.64 -3.47 -1.11
N ILE A 36 2.56 -4.44 -0.99
CA ILE A 36 3.46 -4.55 0.16
C ILE A 36 4.46 -3.38 0.16
N ASP A 37 5.09 -3.07 -0.99
CA ASP A 37 5.99 -1.91 -1.13
C ASP A 37 5.26 -0.60 -0.79
N ASP A 38 4.06 -0.40 -1.33
CA ASP A 38 3.25 0.80 -1.12
C ASP A 38 2.86 0.97 0.36
N ALA A 39 2.40 -0.10 1.01
CA ALA A 39 2.08 -0.08 2.44
C ALA A 39 3.32 0.24 3.31
N ILE A 40 4.49 -0.30 2.95
CA ILE A 40 5.74 -0.02 3.67
C ILE A 40 6.14 1.44 3.52
N ARG A 41 6.04 2.01 2.32
CA ARG A 41 6.35 3.44 2.07
C ARG A 41 5.42 4.36 2.87
N ILE A 42 4.16 3.98 3.02
CA ILE A 42 3.21 4.70 3.90
C ILE A 42 3.65 4.61 5.36
N ILE A 43 3.98 3.42 5.85
CA ILE A 43 4.43 3.20 7.24
C ILE A 43 5.72 3.98 7.57
N LEU A 44 6.62 4.10 6.60
CA LEU A 44 7.87 4.86 6.72
C LEU A 44 7.67 6.38 6.55
N GLY A 45 6.49 6.82 6.13
CA GLY A 45 6.20 8.23 5.82
C GLY A 45 6.89 8.72 4.54
N GLU A 46 7.37 7.82 3.69
CA GLU A 46 7.97 8.17 2.38
C GLU A 46 6.91 8.58 1.36
N LYS A 47 5.68 8.08 1.52
CA LYS A 47 4.50 8.42 0.71
C LYS A 47 3.24 8.48 1.55
N THR A 48 2.30 9.29 1.10
CA THR A 48 0.93 9.32 1.61
C THR A 48 0.06 8.31 0.87
N SER A 49 -1.08 7.94 1.47
CA SER A 49 -2.07 7.10 0.81
C SER A 49 -2.65 7.74 -0.46
N ASP A 50 -2.75 9.07 -0.51
CA ASP A 50 -3.23 9.81 -1.69
C ASP A 50 -2.25 9.71 -2.86
N GLU A 51 -0.94 9.85 -2.61
CA GLU A 51 0.08 9.67 -3.65
C GLU A 51 0.08 8.23 -4.20
N ILE A 52 -0.08 7.23 -3.33
CA ILE A 52 -0.23 5.84 -3.76
C ILE A 52 -1.51 5.64 -4.59
N ARG A 53 -2.64 6.20 -4.15
CA ARG A 53 -3.90 6.15 -4.92
C ARG A 53 -3.71 6.75 -6.30
N ASP A 54 -3.11 7.92 -6.40
CA ASP A 54 -2.93 8.62 -7.67
C ASP A 54 -2.01 7.82 -8.62
N GLU A 55 -0.97 7.16 -8.09
CA GLU A 55 -0.12 6.24 -8.86
C GLU A 55 -0.86 4.98 -9.32
N ILE A 56 -1.79 4.46 -8.51
CA ILE A 56 -2.66 3.35 -8.92
C ILE A 56 -3.56 3.81 -10.08
N LEU A 57 -4.24 4.95 -9.92
CA LEU A 57 -5.15 5.49 -10.94
C LEU A 57 -4.41 5.74 -12.27
N GLN A 58 -3.23 6.35 -12.22
CA GLN A 58 -2.39 6.58 -13.40
C GLN A 58 -2.01 5.27 -14.11
N ARG A 59 -1.68 4.19 -13.38
CA ARG A 59 -1.38 2.88 -13.97
C ARG A 59 -2.56 2.28 -14.74
N TYR A 60 -3.78 2.58 -14.31
CA TYR A 60 -5.01 2.16 -15.00
C TYR A 60 -5.52 3.18 -16.03
N GLY A 61 -4.79 4.27 -16.27
CA GLY A 61 -5.18 5.31 -17.22
C GLY A 61 -6.36 6.18 -16.75
N VAL A 62 -6.65 6.19 -15.45
CA VAL A 62 -7.68 7.02 -14.84
C VAL A 62 -7.05 8.37 -14.47
N THR A 63 -7.54 9.46 -15.08
CA THR A 63 -7.13 10.82 -14.72
C THR A 63 -8.03 11.37 -13.60
N PRO A 64 -7.53 12.23 -12.69
CA PRO A 64 -8.29 12.73 -11.54
C PRO A 64 -9.65 13.36 -11.89
N GLU A 65 -9.78 13.92 -13.10
CA GLU A 65 -11.02 14.50 -13.64
C GLU A 65 -12.17 13.48 -13.82
N THR A 66 -11.90 12.18 -13.72
CA THR A 66 -12.88 11.10 -13.93
C THR A 66 -13.29 10.38 -12.65
N THR A 67 -12.70 10.74 -11.51
CA THR A 67 -13.03 10.17 -10.19
C THR A 67 -14.06 11.06 -9.49
N PRO A 68 -15.28 10.57 -9.20
CA PRO A 68 -16.24 11.33 -8.41
C PRO A 68 -15.69 11.57 -7.01
N ASP A 69 -15.85 12.78 -6.48
CA ASP A 69 -15.66 13.04 -5.05
C ASP A 69 -16.66 12.17 -4.27
N THR A 70 -16.20 11.09 -3.65
CA THR A 70 -16.98 10.26 -2.73
C THR A 70 -16.45 10.37 -1.31
#